data_AF-A0A5S4YS38-F1
#
_entry.id   AF-A0A5S4YS38-F1
#
_cell.length_a   1.000
_cell.length_b   1.000
_cell.length_c   1.000
_cell.angle_alpha   90.00
_cell.angle_beta   90.00
_cell.angle_gamma   90.00
#
_symmetry.space_group_name_H-M   'P 1'
#
loop_
_entity.id
_entity.type
_entity.pdbx_description
1 polymer ?
#
loop_
_entity_poly.entity_id
_entity_poly.type
_entity_poly.pdbx_seq_one_letter_code
_entity_poly.pdbx_strand_id
1 'polypeptide(L)'
;MALRAYWKGTLKLSLVSCPVMLYPAATAAEKTRFHLINRETGNRLKQQMIDSETGDVVESDQKGRGYELRKGKYVEIEPEELEAVQIESNHTIDIESFVPREEIDQRYLNHPYYIAPDGKAAVDAFAVIRDSMKDQDRVALAKIVLTNREHVMAIEPLGKGLLGTTLRYPYELRDEDQFFDDIKNPKITKDMVDLAGHILHTKAAHFDPGKFKDEYEDALKALVKRKASGKKIQLPEPEERPSNVVSLMDALKQSLKRRGGGKSAKSHARRAAGRQRAAKKAHRSTARHRKAG
;
A
#
# COMPACT_ATOMS: atom_id res chain seq x y z
N MET A 1 -13.05 -4.28 -17.40
CA MET A 1 -14.11 -5.03 -16.70
C MET A 1 -14.90 -4.06 -15.83
N ALA A 2 -16.19 -4.28 -15.62
CA ALA A 2 -16.91 -3.61 -14.54
C ALA A 2 -16.37 -4.11 -13.19
N LEU A 3 -16.24 -3.23 -12.20
CA LEU A 3 -15.89 -3.64 -10.83
C LEU A 3 -17.09 -4.42 -10.26
N ARG A 4 -16.87 -5.69 -9.90
CA ARG A 4 -17.87 -6.49 -9.20
C ARG A 4 -17.95 -5.99 -7.75
N ALA A 5 -19.18 -5.69 -7.29
CA ALA A 5 -19.42 -5.42 -5.88
C ALA A 5 -19.01 -6.65 -5.04
N TYR A 6 -18.27 -6.42 -3.96
CA TYR A 6 -17.85 -7.45 -3.01
C TYR A 6 -19.00 -7.84 -2.07
N TRP A 7 -19.80 -6.85 -1.67
CA TRP A 7 -20.97 -7.00 -0.82
C TRP A 7 -22.09 -6.04 -1.27
N LYS A 8 -23.34 -6.39 -0.98
CA LYS A 8 -24.55 -5.59 -1.23
C LYS A 8 -25.45 -5.63 -0.01
N GLY A 9 -26.14 -4.54 0.28
CA GLY A 9 -27.10 -4.49 1.39
C GLY A 9 -27.62 -3.08 1.62
N THR A 10 -28.03 -2.79 2.86
CA THR A 10 -28.65 -1.52 3.26
C THR A 10 -27.82 -0.80 4.30
N LEU A 11 -27.42 0.44 4.03
CA LEU A 11 -26.92 1.38 5.02
C LEU A 11 -28.11 1.93 5.82
N LYS A 12 -28.09 1.77 7.15
CA LYS A 12 -29.08 2.32 8.07
C LYS A 12 -28.47 3.44 8.92
N LEU A 13 -29.27 4.48 9.14
CA LEU A 13 -29.04 5.54 10.10
C LEU A 13 -30.35 5.77 10.86
N SER A 14 -30.52 5.07 11.99
CA SER A 14 -31.79 5.04 12.73
C SER A 14 -32.97 4.67 11.82
N LEU A 15 -33.88 5.61 11.51
CA LEU A 15 -35.03 5.39 10.63
C LEU A 15 -34.73 5.51 9.13
N VAL A 16 -33.57 6.07 8.74
CA VAL A 16 -33.19 6.23 7.32
C VAL A 16 -32.52 4.95 6.83
N SER A 17 -33.00 4.41 5.71
CA SER A 17 -32.44 3.21 5.07
C SER A 17 -32.10 3.48 3.60
N CYS A 18 -30.89 3.08 3.18
CA CYS A 18 -30.35 3.34 1.85
C CYS A 18 -29.66 2.08 1.28
N PRO A 19 -30.14 1.51 0.16
CA PRO A 19 -29.42 0.46 -0.56
C PRO A 19 -28.01 0.90 -0.99
N VAL A 20 -27.00 0.08 -0.75
CA VAL A 20 -25.59 0.36 -1.07
C VAL A 20 -24.82 -0.87 -1.56
N MET A 21 -23.76 -0.61 -2.33
CA MET A 21 -22.77 -1.59 -2.79
C MET A 21 -21.39 -1.26 -2.23
N LEU A 22 -20.65 -2.30 -1.82
CA LEU A 22 -19.27 -2.19 -1.34
C LEU A 22 -18.27 -2.72 -2.37
N TYR A 23 -17.19 -1.97 -2.57
CA TYR A 23 -16.09 -2.31 -3.48
C TYR A 23 -14.76 -2.18 -2.73
N PRO A 24 -13.84 -3.15 -2.81
CA PRO A 24 -12.52 -3.02 -2.17
C PRO A 24 -11.76 -1.82 -2.75
N ALA A 25 -11.27 -0.93 -1.89
CA ALA A 25 -10.56 0.27 -2.34
C ALA A 25 -9.10 -0.01 -2.74
N ALA A 26 -8.54 -1.13 -2.28
CA ALA A 26 -7.23 -1.65 -2.67
C ALA A 26 -7.37 -2.99 -3.42
N THR A 27 -6.42 -3.29 -4.31
CA THR A 27 -6.38 -4.55 -5.07
C THR A 27 -4.95 -5.06 -5.29
N ALA A 28 -4.78 -6.38 -5.27
CA ALA A 28 -3.54 -7.07 -5.61
C ALA A 28 -3.64 -7.80 -6.97
N ALA A 29 -4.41 -7.24 -7.91
CA ALA A 29 -4.62 -7.81 -9.25
C ALA A 29 -3.42 -7.61 -10.20
N GLU A 30 -2.67 -6.51 -10.06
CA GLU A 30 -1.55 -6.16 -10.97
C GLU A 30 -0.20 -6.76 -10.55
N LYS A 31 -0.14 -7.43 -9.39
CA LYS A 31 1.05 -8.14 -8.91
C LYS A 31 1.21 -9.47 -9.64
N THR A 32 2.42 -9.78 -10.10
CA THR A 32 2.74 -11.02 -10.80
C THR A 32 2.53 -12.22 -9.87
N ARG A 33 1.65 -13.14 -10.26
CA ARG A 33 1.38 -14.38 -9.53
C ARG A 33 1.98 -15.56 -10.28
N PHE A 34 2.70 -16.42 -9.58
CA PHE A 34 3.18 -17.68 -10.13
C PHE A 34 2.19 -18.82 -9.89
N HIS A 35 2.18 -19.77 -10.82
CA HIS A 35 1.58 -21.08 -10.60
C HIS A 35 2.68 -22.10 -10.37
N LEU A 36 2.42 -23.05 -9.48
CA LEU A 36 3.28 -24.22 -9.35
C LEU A 36 3.15 -25.05 -10.64
N ILE A 37 4.27 -25.41 -11.24
CA ILE A 37 4.36 -26.24 -12.45
C ILE A 37 5.28 -27.43 -12.22
N ASN A 38 4.96 -28.55 -12.86
CA ASN A 38 5.91 -29.65 -13.04
C ASN A 38 7.06 -29.12 -13.93
N ARG A 39 8.31 -29.32 -13.50
CA ARG A 39 9.50 -28.76 -14.18
C ARG A 39 9.86 -29.47 -15.49
N GLU A 40 9.44 -30.72 -15.65
CA GLU A 40 9.76 -31.58 -16.80
C GLU A 40 8.72 -31.42 -17.90
N THR A 41 7.43 -31.38 -17.53
CA THR A 41 6.31 -31.29 -18.48
C THR A 41 5.79 -29.86 -18.68
N GLY A 42 6.20 -28.90 -17.84
CA GLY A 42 5.71 -27.51 -17.86
C GLY A 42 4.26 -27.33 -17.36
N ASN A 43 3.53 -28.42 -17.12
CA ASN A 43 2.11 -28.41 -16.77
C ASN A 43 1.86 -27.85 -15.37
N ARG A 44 0.76 -27.11 -15.20
CA ARG A 44 0.31 -26.58 -13.90
C ARG A 44 -0.07 -27.72 -12.95
N LEU A 45 0.48 -27.67 -11.74
CA LEU A 45 0.13 -28.59 -10.67
C LEU A 45 -1.24 -28.25 -10.06
N LYS A 46 -1.96 -29.30 -9.65
CA LYS A 46 -3.08 -29.21 -8.71
C LYS A 46 -2.56 -29.57 -7.31
N GLN A 47 -3.27 -29.14 -6.27
CA GLN A 47 -3.08 -29.60 -4.90
C GLN A 47 -4.27 -30.50 -4.53
N GLN A 48 -4.00 -31.55 -3.76
CA GLN A 48 -5.00 -32.40 -3.12
C GLN A 48 -4.77 -32.30 -1.60
N MET A 49 -5.85 -32.43 -0.84
CA MET A 49 -5.74 -32.62 0.61
C MET A 49 -5.59 -34.10 0.88
N ILE A 50 -4.74 -34.44 1.84
CA ILE A 50 -4.45 -35.82 2.25
C ILE A 50 -4.67 -35.88 3.76
N ASP A 51 -5.35 -36.92 4.24
CA ASP A 51 -5.53 -37.15 5.67
C ASP A 51 -4.18 -37.44 6.35
N SER A 52 -3.95 -36.84 7.51
CA SER A 52 -2.64 -36.93 8.20
C SER A 52 -2.41 -38.25 8.93
N GLU A 53 -3.45 -39.03 9.21
CA GLU A 53 -3.38 -40.31 9.92
C GLU A 53 -3.55 -41.51 8.97
N THR A 54 -4.45 -41.44 7.98
CA THR A 54 -4.65 -42.54 7.00
C THR A 54 -3.76 -42.42 5.76
N GLY A 55 -3.41 -41.20 5.35
CA GLY A 55 -2.68 -40.94 4.10
C GLY A 55 -3.55 -40.97 2.83
N ASP A 56 -4.88 -41.07 2.96
CA ASP A 56 -5.81 -41.06 1.83
C ASP A 56 -6.08 -39.64 1.30
N VAL A 57 -6.43 -39.53 0.02
CA VAL A 57 -6.87 -38.26 -0.58
C VAL A 57 -8.30 -37.96 -0.13
N VAL A 58 -8.50 -36.80 0.49
CA VAL A 58 -9.81 -36.34 0.93
C VAL A 58 -10.45 -35.51 -0.18
N GLU A 59 -11.62 -35.93 -0.67
CA GLU A 59 -12.38 -35.18 -1.70
C GLU A 59 -13.17 -34.00 -1.10
N SER A 60 -13.70 -33.11 -1.94
CA SER A 60 -14.05 -31.73 -1.52
C SER A 60 -15.40 -31.57 -0.81
N ASP A 61 -16.23 -32.60 -0.90
CA ASP A 61 -17.43 -32.88 -0.12
C ASP A 61 -17.11 -33.45 1.27
N GLN A 62 -15.98 -34.18 1.42
CA GLN A 62 -15.54 -34.80 2.67
C GLN A 62 -14.74 -33.86 3.60
N LYS A 63 -14.92 -32.55 3.50
CA LYS A 63 -14.09 -31.54 4.19
C LYS A 63 -14.89 -30.67 5.17
N GLY A 64 -15.07 -31.17 6.39
CA GLY A 64 -15.56 -30.39 7.52
C GLY A 64 -14.56 -29.33 8.01
N ARG A 65 -14.95 -28.59 9.07
CA ARG A 65 -14.05 -27.67 9.79
C ARG A 65 -13.85 -28.17 11.22
N GLY A 66 -12.61 -28.28 11.66
CA GLY A 66 -12.27 -28.70 13.03
C GLY A 66 -11.72 -27.56 13.90
N TYR A 67 -12.20 -27.43 15.13
CA TYR A 67 -11.57 -26.62 16.17
C TYR A 67 -10.78 -27.50 17.15
N GLU A 68 -9.50 -27.21 17.35
CA GLU A 68 -8.61 -28.02 18.20
C GLU A 68 -8.80 -27.73 19.69
N LEU A 69 -9.42 -28.65 20.44
CA LEU A 69 -9.54 -28.53 21.91
C LEU A 69 -8.24 -28.90 22.63
N ARG A 70 -7.49 -29.87 22.07
CA ARG A 70 -6.19 -30.35 22.53
C ARG A 70 -5.44 -30.90 21.31
N LYS A 71 -4.11 -30.96 21.36
CA LYS A 71 -3.28 -31.45 20.24
C LYS A 71 -3.83 -32.77 19.65
N GLY A 72 -4.23 -32.75 18.38
CA GLY A 72 -4.79 -33.90 17.66
C GLY A 72 -6.22 -34.29 18.08
N LYS A 73 -6.98 -33.39 18.73
CA LYS A 73 -8.39 -33.58 19.06
C LYS A 73 -9.21 -32.38 18.63
N TYR A 74 -9.94 -32.57 17.53
CA TYR A 74 -10.80 -31.57 16.93
C TYR A 74 -12.27 -31.82 17.32
N VAL A 75 -13.02 -30.73 17.50
CA VAL A 75 -14.48 -30.73 17.42
C VAL A 75 -14.84 -30.27 16.01
N GLU A 76 -15.62 -31.08 15.30
CA GLU A 76 -16.20 -30.71 14.02
C GLU A 76 -17.22 -29.58 14.21
N ILE A 77 -17.29 -28.66 13.24
CA ILE A 77 -18.22 -27.53 13.22
C ILE A 77 -18.80 -27.46 11.81
N GLU A 78 -20.10 -27.68 11.69
CA GLU A 78 -20.78 -27.72 10.41
C GLU A 78 -20.99 -26.31 9.82
N PRO A 79 -21.10 -26.16 8.48
CA PRO A 79 -21.48 -24.91 7.84
C PRO A 79 -22.78 -24.32 8.42
N GLU A 80 -23.78 -25.17 8.66
CA GLU A 80 -25.10 -24.80 9.19
C GLU A 80 -25.03 -24.33 10.65
N GLU A 81 -24.13 -24.88 11.47
CA GLU A 81 -23.88 -24.40 12.84
C GLU A 81 -23.23 -23.02 12.82
N LEU A 82 -22.28 -22.79 11.91
CA LEU A 82 -21.70 -21.46 11.69
C LEU A 82 -22.72 -20.46 11.16
N GLU A 83 -23.73 -20.89 10.40
CA GLU A 83 -24.85 -20.05 9.94
C GLU A 83 -25.89 -19.79 11.03
N ALA A 84 -26.18 -20.77 11.90
CA ALA A 84 -27.05 -20.56 13.07
C ALA A 84 -26.44 -19.59 14.11
N VAL A 85 -25.11 -19.47 14.17
CA VAL A 85 -24.40 -18.50 15.01
C VAL A 85 -24.25 -17.11 14.35
N GLN A 86 -24.52 -16.98 13.04
CA GLN A 86 -24.45 -15.68 12.37
C GLN A 86 -25.65 -14.80 12.72
N ILE A 87 -25.34 -13.63 13.29
CA ILE A 87 -26.28 -12.58 13.69
C ILE A 87 -27.18 -12.19 12.50
N GLU A 88 -28.47 -11.94 12.75
CA GLU A 88 -29.55 -11.70 11.76
C GLU A 88 -29.30 -10.54 10.76
N SER A 89 -28.21 -9.79 10.89
CA SER A 89 -27.92 -8.55 10.16
C SER A 89 -26.98 -8.71 8.94
N ASN A 90 -26.93 -9.91 8.34
CA ASN A 90 -26.01 -10.28 7.24
C ASN A 90 -25.96 -9.32 6.03
N HIS A 91 -26.98 -8.48 5.83
CA HIS A 91 -27.11 -7.54 4.71
C HIS A 91 -27.36 -6.08 5.14
N THR A 92 -26.95 -5.70 6.36
CA THR A 92 -27.03 -4.32 6.87
C THR A 92 -25.64 -3.75 7.15
N ILE A 93 -25.51 -2.43 6.96
CA ILE A 93 -24.49 -1.59 7.63
C ILE A 93 -25.27 -0.69 8.59
N ASP A 94 -25.17 -0.91 9.89
CA ASP A 94 -25.95 -0.17 10.88
C ASP A 94 -25.06 0.86 11.59
N ILE A 95 -25.36 2.16 11.45
CA ILE A 95 -24.58 3.24 12.07
C ILE A 95 -25.00 3.39 13.53
N GLU A 96 -24.09 3.07 14.45
CA GLU A 96 -24.32 3.14 15.90
C GLU A 96 -23.98 4.52 16.48
N SER A 97 -22.92 5.17 15.98
CA SER A 97 -22.46 6.47 16.52
C SER A 97 -21.65 7.29 15.51
N PHE A 98 -21.30 8.52 15.90
CA PHE A 98 -20.44 9.43 15.14
C PHE A 98 -19.35 10.00 16.04
N VAL A 99 -18.10 9.97 15.58
CA VAL A 99 -16.91 10.44 16.31
C VAL A 99 -16.07 11.40 15.45
N PRO A 100 -15.27 12.29 16.05
CA PRO A 100 -14.18 12.98 15.36
C PRO A 100 -13.20 11.98 14.72
N ARG A 101 -12.65 12.32 13.55
CA ARG A 101 -11.69 11.45 12.83
C ARG A 101 -10.44 11.13 13.67
N GLU A 102 -10.01 12.10 14.47
CA GLU A 102 -8.78 12.08 15.28
C GLU A 102 -8.85 11.19 16.53
N GLU A 103 -10.04 10.76 16.96
CA GLU A 103 -10.21 9.76 18.03
C GLU A 103 -9.93 8.32 17.54
N ILE A 104 -9.88 8.10 16.22
CA ILE A 104 -9.65 6.78 15.63
C ILE A 104 -8.14 6.56 15.42
N ASP A 105 -7.50 5.92 16.40
CA ASP A 105 -6.09 5.50 16.31
C ASP A 105 -5.86 4.64 15.05
N GLN A 106 -4.86 5.05 14.26
CA GLN A 106 -4.51 4.44 12.97
C GLN A 106 -4.19 2.94 13.07
N ARG A 107 -3.77 2.44 14.24
CA ARG A 107 -3.52 1.00 14.49
C ARG A 107 -4.77 0.14 14.33
N TYR A 108 -5.95 0.70 14.60
CA TYR A 108 -7.23 0.01 14.43
C TYR A 108 -7.64 -0.13 12.96
N LEU A 109 -7.09 0.67 12.05
CA LEU A 109 -7.47 0.62 10.63
C LEU A 109 -7.00 -0.69 9.97
N ASN A 110 -7.89 -1.30 9.17
CA ASN A 110 -7.65 -2.57 8.50
C ASN A 110 -7.90 -2.49 6.98
N HIS A 111 -9.04 -2.92 6.47
CA HIS A 111 -9.30 -2.98 5.02
C HIS A 111 -10.25 -1.86 4.56
N PRO A 112 -9.86 -1.01 3.59
CA PRO A 112 -10.70 0.05 3.06
C PRO A 112 -11.60 -0.41 1.89
N TYR A 113 -12.83 0.10 1.88
CA TYR A 113 -13.87 -0.16 0.88
C TYR A 113 -14.54 1.15 0.45
N TYR A 114 -14.76 1.32 -0.86
CA TYR A 114 -15.67 2.36 -1.35
C TYR A 114 -17.11 1.88 -1.21
N ILE A 115 -17.96 2.73 -0.63
CA ILE A 115 -19.40 2.53 -0.50
C ILE A 115 -20.10 3.50 -1.46
N ALA A 116 -21.06 3.00 -2.24
CA ALA A 116 -21.85 3.77 -3.20
C ALA A 116 -23.33 3.33 -3.17
N PRO A 117 -24.28 4.22 -3.50
CA PRO A 117 -25.71 3.87 -3.53
C PRO A 117 -26.04 2.85 -4.62
N ASP A 118 -26.97 1.93 -4.33
CA ASP A 118 -27.47 0.95 -5.30
C ASP A 118 -28.79 1.42 -5.93
N GLY A 119 -28.73 1.79 -7.21
CA GLY A 119 -29.87 2.32 -7.96
C GLY A 119 -30.19 3.80 -7.68
N LYS A 120 -31.10 4.37 -8.49
CA LYS A 120 -31.40 5.81 -8.47
C LYS A 120 -32.10 6.27 -7.19
N ALA A 121 -33.02 5.47 -6.65
CA ALA A 121 -33.80 5.82 -5.46
C ALA A 121 -32.95 5.92 -4.17
N ALA A 122 -31.77 5.31 -4.16
CA ALA A 122 -30.84 5.38 -3.04
C ALA A 122 -30.01 6.69 -2.99
N VAL A 123 -29.92 7.43 -4.11
CA VAL A 123 -28.96 8.54 -4.27
C VAL A 123 -29.21 9.68 -3.30
N ASP A 124 -30.47 10.07 -3.08
CA ASP A 124 -30.80 11.23 -2.25
C ASP A 124 -30.57 10.93 -0.76
N ALA A 125 -31.02 9.77 -0.27
CA ALA A 125 -30.75 9.32 1.09
C ALA A 125 -29.24 9.16 1.36
N PHE A 126 -28.50 8.60 0.40
CA PHE A 126 -27.04 8.48 0.48
C PHE A 126 -26.35 9.85 0.54
N ALA A 127 -26.80 10.81 -0.27
CA ALA A 127 -26.25 12.16 -0.28
C ALA A 127 -26.50 12.88 1.05
N VAL A 128 -27.71 12.79 1.61
CA VAL A 128 -28.05 13.37 2.92
C VAL A 128 -27.15 12.83 4.04
N ILE A 129 -26.93 11.50 4.10
CA ILE A 129 -26.02 10.90 5.09
C ILE A 129 -24.59 11.40 4.88
N ARG A 130 -24.05 11.29 3.65
CA ARG A 130 -22.68 11.71 3.29
C ARG A 130 -22.41 13.18 3.61
N ASP A 131 -23.33 14.07 3.25
CA ASP A 131 -23.10 15.51 3.36
C ASP A 131 -23.33 16.00 4.79
N SER A 132 -24.25 15.41 5.56
CA SER A 132 -24.39 15.68 7.00
C SER A 132 -23.11 15.31 7.77
N MET A 133 -22.52 14.15 7.47
CA MET A 133 -21.24 13.72 8.06
C MET A 133 -20.08 14.65 7.69
N LYS A 134 -20.07 15.14 6.45
CA LYS A 134 -19.05 16.05 5.93
C LYS A 134 -19.13 17.44 6.54
N ASP A 135 -20.33 17.99 6.64
CA ASP A 135 -20.55 19.35 7.11
C ASP A 135 -20.52 19.46 8.66
N GLN A 136 -20.47 18.32 9.36
CA GLN A 136 -20.21 18.22 10.81
C GLN A 136 -18.78 17.73 11.14
N ASP A 137 -17.97 17.39 10.13
CA ASP A 137 -16.66 16.73 10.26
C ASP A 137 -16.69 15.51 11.21
N ARG A 138 -17.46 14.48 10.82
CA ARG A 138 -17.65 13.25 11.59
C ARG A 138 -17.45 11.98 10.77
N VAL A 139 -16.84 11.00 11.42
CA VAL A 139 -16.75 9.61 10.96
C VAL A 139 -17.86 8.83 11.67
N ALA A 140 -18.62 8.03 10.93
CA ALA A 140 -19.61 7.13 11.50
C ALA A 140 -18.93 5.82 11.95
N LEU A 141 -19.27 5.33 13.13
CA LEU A 141 -18.95 3.96 13.54
C LEU A 141 -20.18 3.08 13.27
N ALA A 142 -19.99 2.02 12.51
CA ALA A 142 -21.05 1.13 12.07
C ALA A 142 -20.67 -0.35 12.20
N LYS A 143 -21.67 -1.22 12.32
CA LYS A 143 -21.50 -2.68 12.23
C LYS A 143 -21.89 -3.19 10.86
N ILE A 144 -21.11 -4.15 10.35
CA ILE A 144 -21.35 -4.85 9.07
C ILE A 144 -20.90 -6.30 9.18
N VAL A 145 -21.69 -7.24 8.65
CA VAL A 145 -21.23 -8.63 8.47
C VAL A 145 -20.52 -8.77 7.13
N LEU A 146 -19.26 -9.22 7.16
CA LEU A 146 -18.47 -9.57 5.98
C LEU A 146 -17.91 -10.99 6.14
N THR A 147 -18.09 -11.85 5.14
CA THR A 147 -17.57 -13.23 5.12
C THR A 147 -17.85 -13.97 6.45
N ASN A 148 -19.12 -13.95 6.86
CA ASN A 148 -19.65 -14.67 8.02
C ASN A 148 -19.11 -14.17 9.38
N ARG A 149 -18.62 -12.93 9.47
CA ARG A 149 -18.20 -12.28 10.73
C ARG A 149 -18.66 -10.83 10.81
N GLU A 150 -19.07 -10.39 12.00
CA GLU A 150 -19.30 -8.98 12.27
C GLU A 150 -17.96 -8.22 12.37
N HIS A 151 -17.89 -7.08 11.70
CA HIS A 151 -16.82 -6.12 11.78
C HIS A 151 -17.39 -4.75 12.16
N VAL A 152 -16.68 -4.03 13.03
CA VAL A 152 -16.86 -2.58 13.15
C VAL A 152 -16.20 -1.91 11.95
N MET A 153 -16.81 -0.86 11.42
CA MET A 153 -16.35 -0.09 10.27
C MET A 153 -16.45 1.40 10.56
N ALA A 154 -15.33 2.11 10.37
CA ALA A 154 -15.28 3.56 10.35
C ALA A 154 -15.65 4.05 8.93
N ILE A 155 -16.71 4.83 8.79
CA ILE A 155 -17.24 5.30 7.51
C ILE A 155 -17.11 6.82 7.44
N GLU A 156 -16.48 7.34 6.38
CA GLU A 156 -16.21 8.77 6.21
C GLU A 156 -16.57 9.30 4.80
N PRO A 157 -16.88 10.60 4.64
CA PRO A 157 -17.16 11.21 3.34
C PRO A 157 -15.97 11.22 2.40
N LEU A 158 -16.12 10.66 1.18
CA LEU A 158 -15.08 10.67 0.16
C LEU A 158 -15.62 11.16 -1.19
N GLY A 159 -15.55 12.48 -1.39
CA GLY A 159 -15.94 13.15 -2.64
C GLY A 159 -17.44 13.02 -2.92
N LYS A 160 -17.82 12.05 -3.75
CA LYS A 160 -19.24 11.72 -4.03
C LYS A 160 -19.71 10.44 -3.34
N GLY A 161 -18.79 9.60 -2.85
CA GLY A 161 -19.07 8.35 -2.16
C GLY A 161 -18.80 8.46 -0.65
N LEU A 162 -18.76 7.29 -0.01
CA LEU A 162 -18.25 7.10 1.35
C LEU A 162 -17.06 6.13 1.29
N LEU A 163 -16.09 6.29 2.19
CA LEU A 163 -14.99 5.35 2.43
C LEU A 163 -15.26 4.62 3.74
N GLY A 164 -15.53 3.32 3.67
CA GLY A 164 -15.67 2.46 4.84
C GLY A 164 -14.38 1.67 5.09
N THR A 165 -13.71 1.91 6.21
CA THR A 165 -12.53 1.15 6.63
C THR A 165 -12.91 0.22 7.78
N THR A 166 -12.76 -1.09 7.58
CA THR A 166 -12.94 -2.04 8.69
C THR A 166 -11.94 -1.77 9.80
N LEU A 167 -12.39 -1.89 11.04
CA LEU A 167 -11.56 -1.77 12.22
C LEU A 167 -11.15 -3.14 12.74
N ARG A 168 -10.03 -3.16 13.47
CA ARG A 168 -9.61 -4.26 14.34
C ARG A 168 -10.38 -4.20 15.65
N TYR A 169 -10.52 -5.34 16.32
CA TYR A 169 -10.91 -5.36 17.72
C TYR A 169 -9.69 -5.11 18.63
N PRO A 170 -9.87 -4.58 19.86
CA PRO A 170 -8.75 -4.32 20.78
C PRO A 170 -7.86 -5.54 21.05
N TYR A 171 -8.41 -6.76 21.06
CA TYR A 171 -7.65 -8.00 21.26
C TYR A 171 -6.75 -8.40 20.07
N GLU A 172 -6.89 -7.75 18.90
CA GLU A 172 -6.01 -7.94 17.75
C GLU A 172 -4.78 -7.01 17.78
N LEU A 173 -4.82 -5.96 18.61
CA LEU A 173 -3.69 -5.07 18.84
C LEU A 173 -2.78 -5.70 19.89
N ARG A 174 -1.48 -5.36 19.81
CA ARG A 174 -0.52 -5.62 20.87
C ARG A 174 -0.28 -4.34 21.64
N ASP A 175 0.01 -4.51 22.93
CA ASP A 175 0.47 -3.43 23.79
C ASP A 175 1.77 -2.82 23.23
N GLU A 176 1.96 -1.51 23.46
CA GLU A 176 3.13 -0.78 22.97
C GLU A 176 4.31 -0.84 23.95
N ASP A 177 4.03 -0.92 25.26
CA ASP A 177 5.04 -1.03 26.32
C ASP A 177 5.93 -2.27 26.12
N GLN A 178 5.32 -3.39 25.67
CA GLN A 178 5.99 -4.64 25.28
C GLN A 178 7.11 -4.49 24.22
N PHE A 179 7.18 -3.36 23.52
CA PHE A 179 8.20 -3.04 22.52
C PHE A 179 9.04 -1.81 22.88
N PHE A 180 8.58 -0.98 23.83
CA PHE A 180 9.14 0.35 24.10
C PHE A 180 9.74 0.52 25.50
N ASP A 181 9.46 -0.35 26.48
CA ASP A 181 9.98 -0.28 27.85
C ASP A 181 11.52 -0.18 27.93
N ASP A 182 12.23 -0.94 27.09
CA ASP A 182 13.71 -0.95 27.05
C ASP A 182 14.31 0.32 26.41
N ILE A 183 13.50 1.19 25.79
CA ILE A 183 13.96 2.39 25.05
C ILE A 183 14.26 3.53 26.04
N LYS A 184 15.45 3.47 26.61
CA LYS A 184 16.02 4.51 27.48
C LYS A 184 16.04 5.87 26.77
N ASN A 185 15.42 6.89 27.38
CA ASN A 185 15.49 8.28 26.93
C ASN A 185 16.91 8.87 27.16
N PRO A 186 17.70 9.16 26.09
CA PRO A 186 19.01 9.78 26.23
C PRO A 186 18.89 11.30 26.44
N LYS A 187 19.93 11.93 27.01
CA LYS A 187 20.05 13.40 27.02
C LYS A 187 20.44 13.91 25.63
N ILE A 188 19.44 14.31 24.84
CA ILE A 188 19.63 14.95 23.52
C ILE A 188 20.01 16.42 23.73
N THR A 189 21.03 16.92 23.02
CA THR A 189 21.41 18.35 23.06
C THR A 189 20.65 19.15 21.99
N LYS A 190 20.48 20.46 22.22
CA LYS A 190 19.77 21.33 21.26
C LYS A 190 20.40 21.27 19.86
N ASP A 191 21.72 21.33 19.76
CA ASP A 191 22.48 21.20 18.51
C ASP A 191 22.15 19.94 17.69
N MET A 192 21.80 18.82 18.35
CA MET A 192 21.38 17.59 17.68
C MET A 192 19.96 17.73 17.10
N VAL A 193 19.05 18.36 17.85
CA VAL A 193 17.67 18.63 17.40
C VAL A 193 17.67 19.64 16.26
N ASP A 194 18.41 20.74 16.37
CA ASP A 194 18.52 21.77 15.33
C ASP A 194 19.14 21.19 14.04
N LEU A 195 20.14 20.31 14.15
CA LEU A 195 20.72 19.59 13.00
C LEU A 195 19.70 18.63 12.35
N ALA A 196 18.97 17.86 13.15
CA ALA A 196 17.92 16.96 12.66
C ALA A 196 16.77 17.74 11.98
N GLY A 197 16.35 18.87 12.57
CA GLY A 197 15.33 19.77 12.02
C GLY A 197 15.73 20.34 10.65
N HIS A 198 16.99 20.76 10.48
CA HIS A 198 17.49 21.19 9.17
C HIS A 198 17.44 20.05 8.13
N ILE A 199 17.75 18.81 8.52
CA ILE A 199 17.68 17.64 7.63
C ILE A 199 16.23 17.35 7.24
N LEU A 200 15.30 17.34 8.20
CA LEU A 200 13.86 17.18 7.97
C LEU A 200 13.34 18.24 7.00
N HIS A 201 13.64 19.52 7.23
CA HIS A 201 13.25 20.60 6.32
C HIS A 201 13.86 20.45 4.92
N THR A 202 15.14 20.08 4.81
CA THR A 202 15.85 19.83 3.54
C THR A 202 15.35 18.58 2.80
N LYS A 203 14.58 17.71 3.46
CA LYS A 203 14.02 16.45 2.94
C LYS A 203 12.49 16.46 2.84
N ALA A 204 11.84 17.53 3.30
CA ALA A 204 10.39 17.68 3.23
C ALA A 204 9.91 17.67 1.78
N ALA A 205 8.83 16.94 1.53
CA ALA A 205 8.19 16.82 0.23
C ALA A 205 6.70 16.52 0.41
N HIS A 206 5.88 16.89 -0.57
CA HIS A 206 4.49 16.45 -0.60
C HIS A 206 4.39 14.96 -0.90
N PHE A 207 3.46 14.27 -0.23
CA PHE A 207 3.10 12.89 -0.55
C PHE A 207 2.60 12.81 -2.00
N ASP A 208 3.20 11.91 -2.77
CA ASP A 208 2.87 11.67 -4.17
C ASP A 208 3.05 10.17 -4.45
N PRO A 209 1.95 9.39 -4.50
CA PRO A 209 2.03 7.96 -4.70
C PRO A 209 2.52 7.58 -6.11
N GLY A 210 2.48 8.49 -7.08
CA GLY A 210 3.05 8.29 -8.42
C GLY A 210 4.59 8.21 -8.43
N LYS A 211 5.25 8.57 -7.33
CA LYS A 211 6.70 8.35 -7.13
C LYS A 211 7.04 6.95 -6.63
N PHE A 212 6.08 6.19 -6.11
CA PHE A 212 6.33 4.85 -5.59
C PHE A 212 6.45 3.85 -6.76
N LYS A 213 7.54 3.08 -6.75
CA LYS A 213 7.79 2.02 -7.73
C LYS A 213 8.03 0.71 -7.01
N ASP A 214 7.32 -0.34 -7.42
CA ASP A 214 7.60 -1.70 -6.98
C ASP A 214 8.75 -2.24 -7.85
N GLU A 215 9.98 -1.85 -7.52
CA GLU A 215 11.20 -2.23 -8.28
C GLU A 215 11.37 -3.76 -8.39
N TYR A 216 10.84 -4.49 -7.40
CA TYR A 216 10.79 -5.94 -7.41
C TYR A 216 9.82 -6.45 -8.49
N GLU A 217 8.59 -5.96 -8.52
CA GLU A 217 7.58 -6.31 -9.53
C GLU A 217 8.01 -5.92 -10.96
N ASP A 218 8.68 -4.77 -11.14
CA ASP A 218 9.27 -4.37 -12.42
C ASP A 218 10.41 -5.31 -12.85
N ALA A 219 11.33 -5.64 -11.94
CA ALA A 219 12.39 -6.61 -12.19
C ALA A 219 11.84 -8.02 -12.50
N LEU A 220 10.74 -8.40 -11.84
CA LEU A 220 10.05 -9.68 -12.01
C LEU A 220 9.36 -9.77 -13.38
N LYS A 221 8.64 -8.72 -13.78
CA LYS A 221 8.06 -8.57 -15.13
C LYS A 221 9.14 -8.62 -16.21
N ALA A 222 10.28 -7.95 -16.00
CA ALA A 222 11.43 -8.00 -16.89
C ALA A 222 12.07 -9.41 -16.97
N LEU A 223 12.19 -10.11 -15.83
CA LEU A 223 12.71 -11.48 -15.74
C LEU A 223 11.82 -12.48 -16.47
N VAL A 224 10.50 -12.40 -16.30
CA VAL A 224 9.53 -13.23 -17.03
C VAL A 224 9.64 -12.97 -18.54
N LYS A 225 9.68 -11.70 -18.97
CA LYS A 225 9.82 -11.33 -20.39
C LYS A 225 11.15 -11.80 -21.00
N ARG A 226 12.26 -11.78 -20.24
CA ARG A 226 13.56 -12.33 -20.67
C ARG A 226 13.53 -13.85 -20.83
N LYS A 227 12.94 -14.58 -19.88
CA LYS A 227 12.77 -16.04 -19.97
C LYS A 227 11.84 -16.46 -21.11
N ALA A 228 10.71 -15.78 -21.29
CA ALA A 228 9.78 -16.03 -22.39
C ALA A 228 10.38 -15.75 -23.79
N SER A 229 11.43 -14.93 -23.87
CA SER A 229 12.20 -14.68 -25.10
C SER A 229 13.50 -15.49 -25.18
N GLY A 230 13.62 -16.58 -24.41
CA GLY A 230 14.73 -17.55 -24.48
C GLY A 230 16.09 -17.05 -23.98
N LYS A 231 16.16 -15.84 -23.41
CA LYS A 231 17.44 -15.23 -22.99
C LYS A 231 17.84 -15.72 -21.61
N LYS A 232 19.07 -16.23 -21.48
CA LYS A 232 19.65 -16.61 -20.18
C LYS A 232 19.62 -15.41 -19.21
N ILE A 233 19.37 -15.72 -17.94
CA ILE A 233 19.50 -14.77 -16.83
C ILE A 233 20.95 -14.83 -16.37
N GLN A 234 21.58 -13.66 -16.23
CA GLN A 234 22.75 -13.47 -15.38
C GLN A 234 22.22 -12.96 -14.04
N LEU A 235 22.71 -13.51 -12.92
CA LEU A 235 22.49 -12.90 -11.62
C LEU A 235 23.30 -11.58 -11.60
N PRO A 236 22.76 -10.49 -11.04
CA PRO A 236 23.59 -9.35 -10.65
C PRO A 236 24.64 -9.81 -9.62
N GLU A 237 25.87 -9.33 -9.74
CA GLU A 237 26.85 -9.46 -8.67
C GLU A 237 26.41 -8.58 -7.47
N PRO A 238 26.63 -9.01 -6.22
CA PRO A 238 26.29 -8.19 -5.06
C PRO A 238 27.18 -6.94 -5.01
N GLU A 239 26.60 -5.75 -5.16
CA GLU A 239 27.33 -4.51 -4.93
C GLU A 239 27.79 -4.42 -3.47
N GLU A 240 29.10 -4.31 -3.25
CA GLU A 240 29.68 -4.13 -1.93
C GLU A 240 29.19 -2.81 -1.31
N ARG A 241 28.31 -2.89 -0.31
CA ARG A 241 27.84 -1.72 0.42
C ARG A 241 29.02 -1.12 1.19
N PRO A 242 29.39 0.16 0.96
CA PRO A 242 30.52 0.76 1.66
C PRO A 242 30.25 0.81 3.17
N SER A 243 31.03 0.06 3.94
CA SER A 243 30.88 -0.17 5.39
C SER A 243 31.16 1.05 6.28
N ASN A 244 31.33 2.23 5.67
CA ASN A 244 31.98 3.37 6.30
C ASN A 244 30.99 4.22 7.12
N VAL A 245 30.54 3.67 8.25
CA VAL A 245 29.76 4.36 9.29
C VAL A 245 30.69 5.31 10.06
N VAL A 246 31.17 6.35 9.37
CA VAL A 246 31.80 7.51 10.01
C VAL A 246 30.78 8.15 10.94
N SER A 247 31.22 8.54 12.14
CA SER A 247 30.50 9.36 13.14
C SER A 247 29.32 10.13 12.53
N LEU A 248 28.10 9.76 12.91
CA LEU A 248 26.87 10.27 12.30
C LEU A 248 26.83 11.82 12.28
N MET A 249 27.31 12.45 13.36
CA MET A 249 27.41 13.90 13.45
C MET A 249 28.37 14.49 12.41
N ASP A 250 29.50 13.86 12.15
CA ASP A 250 30.50 14.34 11.19
C ASP A 250 30.10 14.03 9.75
N ALA A 251 29.50 12.86 9.50
CA ALA A 251 28.90 12.53 8.22
C ALA A 251 27.78 13.53 7.84
N LEU A 252 26.90 13.89 8.78
CA LEU A 252 25.84 14.88 8.57
C LEU A 252 26.41 16.31 8.39
N LYS A 253 27.33 16.75 9.26
CA LYS A 253 28.00 18.06 9.13
C LYS A 253 28.75 18.19 7.79
N GLN A 254 29.43 17.13 7.35
CA GLN A 254 30.18 17.11 6.09
C GLN A 254 29.21 17.08 4.89
N SER A 255 28.13 16.30 4.95
CA SER A 255 27.07 16.25 3.92
C SER A 255 26.41 17.61 3.71
N LEU A 256 26.01 18.31 4.79
CA LEU A 256 25.44 19.66 4.71
C LEU A 256 26.44 20.67 4.13
N LYS A 257 27.69 20.70 4.62
CA LYS A 257 28.75 21.57 4.07
C LYS A 257 29.00 21.32 2.58
N ARG A 258 28.94 20.07 2.13
CA ARG A 258 29.15 19.68 0.72
C ARG A 258 27.97 20.05 -0.19
N ARG A 259 26.75 20.17 0.35
CA ARG A 259 25.55 20.62 -0.39
C ARG A 259 25.40 22.15 -0.45
N GLY A 260 25.88 22.88 0.57
CA GLY A 260 25.87 24.36 0.59
C GLY A 260 26.95 25.03 -0.29
N GLY A 261 27.90 24.27 -0.85
CA GLY A 261 29.08 24.77 -1.57
C GLY A 261 28.86 25.35 -2.98
N GLY A 262 27.67 25.85 -3.30
CA GLY A 262 27.28 26.33 -4.63
C GLY A 262 27.87 27.69 -5.03
N LYS A 263 29.20 27.84 -5.07
CA LYS A 263 29.88 29.03 -5.63
C LYS A 263 30.77 28.67 -6.81
N SER A 264 30.79 29.56 -7.81
CA SER A 264 31.32 29.28 -9.13
C SER A 264 32.85 29.17 -9.17
N ALA A 265 33.33 28.04 -9.70
CA ALA A 265 34.71 27.88 -10.14
C ALA A 265 34.95 28.74 -11.40
N LYS A 266 35.28 30.03 -11.21
CA LYS A 266 35.75 30.89 -12.30
C LYS A 266 37.02 30.27 -12.92
N SER A 267 36.95 29.89 -14.19
CA SER A 267 38.12 29.43 -14.95
C SER A 267 39.17 30.54 -15.03
N HIS A 268 40.30 30.34 -14.36
CA HIS A 268 41.33 31.37 -14.25
C HIS A 268 42.15 31.43 -15.54
N ALA A 269 42.03 32.53 -16.29
CA ALA A 269 42.65 32.67 -17.60
C ALA A 269 44.18 32.81 -17.51
N ARG A 270 44.91 31.69 -17.66
CA ARG A 270 46.38 31.71 -17.80
C ARG A 270 46.79 32.22 -19.18
N ARG A 271 47.02 33.53 -19.28
CA ARG A 271 47.85 34.13 -20.33
C ARG A 271 49.30 33.62 -20.19
N ALA A 272 49.79 32.92 -21.20
CA ALA A 272 51.22 32.73 -21.44
C ALA A 272 51.44 32.94 -22.95
N ALA A 273 52.41 33.78 -23.32
CA ALA A 273 52.64 34.15 -24.72
C ALA A 273 53.82 33.37 -25.31
N GLY A 274 53.58 32.67 -26.43
CA GLY A 274 54.60 32.02 -27.23
C GLY A 274 54.32 32.25 -28.71
N ARG A 275 55.20 33.00 -29.39
CA ARG A 275 55.10 33.27 -30.84
C ARG A 275 55.55 32.04 -31.63
N GLN A 276 54.83 31.68 -32.69
CA GLN A 276 55.45 31.55 -34.02
C GLN A 276 54.43 31.67 -35.18
N ARG A 277 54.98 31.98 -36.37
CA ARG A 277 54.31 32.11 -37.68
C ARG A 277 54.08 30.72 -38.31
N ALA A 278 53.30 30.47 -39.37
CA ALA A 278 52.14 31.07 -40.07
C ALA A 278 51.84 30.11 -41.28
N ALA A 279 51.12 30.37 -42.39
CA ALA A 279 50.36 31.50 -42.95
C ALA A 279 49.39 31.01 -44.06
N LYS A 280 48.38 31.82 -44.43
CA LYS A 280 47.49 31.66 -45.63
C LYS A 280 46.51 30.46 -45.54
N LYS A 281 45.38 30.41 -46.27
CA LYS A 281 44.80 31.29 -47.32
C LYS A 281 43.25 31.32 -47.20
N ALA A 282 42.56 32.16 -47.97
CA ALA A 282 41.11 32.38 -47.87
C ALA A 282 40.28 31.73 -49.00
N HIS A 283 38.99 31.46 -48.75
CA HIS A 283 37.83 31.46 -49.67
C HIS A 283 36.56 31.60 -48.77
N ARG A 284 35.55 32.47 -49.04
CA ARG A 284 34.47 32.44 -50.07
C ARG A 284 33.67 31.11 -50.10
N SER A 285 32.33 31.06 -50.14
CA SER A 285 31.26 32.07 -49.91
C SER A 285 29.84 31.44 -49.99
N THR A 286 28.85 32.03 -49.31
CA THR A 286 27.41 32.13 -49.69
C THR A 286 26.61 30.92 -50.27
N ALA A 287 25.68 30.37 -49.47
CA ALA A 287 24.28 30.00 -49.82
C ALA A 287 23.58 29.47 -48.54
N ARG A 288 22.34 29.76 -48.09
CA ARG A 288 21.07 30.37 -48.57
C ARG A 288 19.97 29.32 -48.89
N HIS A 289 18.92 29.33 -48.06
CA HIS A 289 17.67 28.52 -48.14
C HIS A 289 17.82 26.99 -47.91
N ARG A 290 16.77 26.23 -47.56
CA ARG A 290 15.31 26.53 -47.57
C ARG A 290 14.56 25.91 -46.37
N LYS A 291 13.34 26.43 -46.11
CA LYS A 291 12.32 25.86 -45.22
C LYS A 291 11.34 24.99 -46.02
N ALA A 292 10.46 24.27 -45.30
CA ALA A 292 9.22 23.60 -45.72
C ALA A 292 9.30 22.08 -45.95
N GLY A 293 8.23 21.40 -45.52
CA GLY A 293 8.15 19.99 -45.17
C GLY A 293 7.57 19.88 -43.76
#